data_AF-V8CRC6-F1
#
_entry.id   AF-V8CRC6-F1
#
_cell.length_a   1.000
_cell.length_b   1.000
_cell.length_c   1.000
_cell.angle_alpha   90.00
_cell.angle_beta   90.00
_cell.angle_gamma   90.00
#
_symmetry.space_group_name_H-M   'P 1'
#
loop_
_entity.id
_entity.type
_entity.pdbx_description
1 polymer ?
#
loop_
_entity_poly.entity_id
_entity_poly.type
_entity_poly.pdbx_seq_one_letter_code
_entity_poly.pdbx_strand_id
1 'polypeptide(L)'
;MELNFIFKSSDHLRYENGVHVAGPHGGANRVVKVEPNINGCSGYNIQGGDGYIVTIYNLDGMHPVWQNNVQMSPKPMRIVSQSVDKIVLRGYPVQAMSPFGWIDFNGEDYGLTICIQDGEVDKCVLHLHDRKIDLEYLK
;
A
#
# COMPACT_ATOMS: atom_id res chain seq x y z
N MET A 1 -17.40 -3.26 5.11
CA MET A 1 -16.42 -2.82 6.12
C MET A 1 -15.73 -1.58 5.58
N GLU A 2 -15.72 -0.49 6.31
CA GLU A 2 -14.98 0.71 5.93
C GLU A 2 -13.51 0.52 6.34
N LEU A 3 -12.60 0.41 5.38
CA LEU A 3 -11.17 0.25 5.67
C LEU A 3 -10.57 1.58 6.11
N ASN A 4 -10.21 1.66 7.38
CA ASN A 4 -9.45 2.76 7.95
C ASN A 4 -8.55 2.21 9.07
N PHE A 5 -7.29 1.88 8.76
CA PHE A 5 -6.40 1.26 9.73
C PHE A 5 -4.92 1.56 9.47
N ILE A 6 -4.12 1.30 10.51
CA ILE A 6 -2.66 1.34 10.51
C ILE A 6 -2.18 -0.04 10.93
N PHE A 7 -1.41 -0.69 10.06
CA PHE A 7 -0.75 -1.96 10.34
C PHE A 7 0.76 -1.72 10.45
N LYS A 8 1.31 -2.03 11.62
CA LYS A 8 2.75 -1.92 11.89
C LYS A 8 3.40 -3.27 11.64
N SER A 9 4.52 -3.27 10.95
CA SER A 9 5.33 -4.44 10.69
C SER A 9 6.76 -4.16 11.08
N SER A 10 7.38 -5.09 11.80
CA SER A 10 8.77 -4.97 12.20
C SER A 10 9.76 -5.26 11.06
N ASP A 11 9.26 -5.81 9.94
CA ASP A 11 10.06 -6.27 8.82
C ASP A 11 9.25 -6.37 7.53
N HIS A 12 9.86 -6.88 6.46
CA HIS A 12 9.12 -7.38 5.31
C HIS A 12 9.86 -8.54 4.65
N LEU A 13 9.09 -9.46 4.06
CA LEU A 13 9.61 -10.47 3.15
C LEU A 13 9.40 -9.99 1.72
N ARG A 14 10.40 -10.20 0.86
CA ARG A 14 10.31 -9.89 -0.57
C ARG A 14 10.32 -11.17 -1.37
N TYR A 15 9.32 -11.28 -2.25
CA TYR A 15 9.23 -12.34 -3.23
C TYR A 15 9.34 -11.74 -4.64
N GLU A 16 10.06 -12.44 -5.50
CA GLU A 16 10.18 -12.13 -6.93
C GLU A 16 9.79 -13.36 -7.72
N ASN A 17 8.80 -13.22 -8.61
CA ASN A 17 8.23 -14.35 -9.35
C ASN A 17 7.76 -15.49 -8.41
N GLY A 18 7.26 -15.15 -7.23
CA GLY A 18 6.85 -16.11 -6.20
C GLY A 18 7.99 -16.78 -5.43
N VAL A 19 9.25 -16.42 -5.70
CA VAL A 19 10.42 -16.94 -4.98
C VAL A 19 10.84 -15.95 -3.92
N HIS A 20 11.05 -16.42 -2.69
CA HIS A 20 11.56 -15.58 -1.61
C HIS A 20 13.02 -15.17 -1.90
N VAL A 21 13.32 -13.88 -1.90
CA VAL A 21 14.64 -13.34 -2.27
C VAL A 21 15.29 -12.44 -1.22
N ALA A 22 14.51 -11.86 -0.29
CA ALA A 22 15.05 -11.02 0.77
C ALA A 22 14.10 -10.94 1.98
N GLY A 23 14.66 -10.67 3.15
CA GLY A 23 13.96 -10.67 4.42
C GLY A 23 13.94 -12.04 5.10
N PRO A 24 13.50 -12.11 6.37
CA PRO A 24 13.39 -10.97 7.27
C PRO A 24 14.80 -10.41 7.58
N HIS A 25 14.89 -9.09 7.72
CA HIS A 25 16.12 -8.35 8.01
C HIS A 25 16.30 -8.00 9.50
N GLY A 26 15.30 -8.23 10.35
CA GLY A 26 15.33 -7.96 11.78
C GLY A 26 15.29 -6.48 12.17
N GLY A 27 14.91 -5.58 11.25
CA GLY A 27 14.94 -4.13 11.47
C GLY A 27 14.56 -3.29 10.26
N ALA A 28 13.60 -3.76 9.46
CA ALA A 28 13.05 -3.02 8.33
C ALA A 28 11.61 -2.59 8.64
N ASN A 29 11.45 -1.75 9.65
CA ASN A 29 10.15 -1.42 10.22
C ASN A 29 9.31 -0.63 9.22
N ARG A 30 8.08 -1.09 8.95
CA ARG A 30 7.17 -0.47 7.99
C ARG A 30 5.80 -0.26 8.61
N VAL A 31 5.08 0.73 8.09
CA VAL A 31 3.66 0.91 8.35
C VAL A 31 2.88 0.89 7.06
N VAL A 32 1.85 0.05 7.01
CA VAL A 32 0.82 0.05 5.97
C VAL A 32 -0.37 0.84 6.53
N LYS A 33 -0.69 1.97 5.91
CA LYS A 33 -1.91 2.73 6.21
C LYS A 33 -2.88 2.60 5.05
N VAL A 34 -4.13 2.29 5.36
CA VAL A 34 -5.23 2.27 4.41
C VAL A 34 -6.31 3.18 4.96
N GLU A 35 -6.71 4.19 4.18
CA GLU A 35 -7.76 5.13 4.57
C GLU A 35 -8.69 5.42 3.39
N PRO A 36 -9.98 5.76 3.63
CA PRO A 36 -10.88 6.15 2.55
C PRO A 36 -10.35 7.40 1.84
N ASN A 37 -10.49 7.44 0.51
CA ASN A 37 -10.17 8.62 -0.27
C ASN A 37 -11.28 9.68 -0.08
N ILE A 38 -11.20 10.51 0.96
CA ILE A 38 -12.25 11.50 1.25
C ILE A 38 -12.06 12.79 0.43
N ASN A 39 -10.82 13.23 0.24
CA ASN A 39 -10.49 14.56 -0.31
C ASN A 39 -9.61 14.52 -1.57
N GLY A 40 -9.51 13.36 -2.22
CA GLY A 40 -8.51 13.11 -3.26
C GLY A 40 -7.16 12.70 -2.66
N CYS A 41 -6.15 12.56 -3.52
CA CYS A 41 -4.79 12.23 -3.12
C CYS A 41 -3.80 13.20 -3.77
N SER A 42 -3.00 13.87 -2.94
CA SER A 42 -1.93 14.74 -3.45
C SER A 42 -1.00 13.95 -4.37
N GLY A 43 -0.61 14.59 -5.48
CA GLY A 43 0.17 13.97 -6.54
C GLY A 43 -0.65 13.19 -7.58
N TYR A 44 -1.97 13.05 -7.42
CA TYR A 44 -2.86 12.40 -8.38
C TYR A 44 -4.04 13.29 -8.76
N ASN A 45 -4.45 13.23 -10.02
CA ASN A 45 -5.65 13.90 -10.52
C ASN A 45 -6.87 13.01 -10.26
N ILE A 46 -7.29 12.93 -8.99
CA ILE A 46 -8.46 12.17 -8.57
C ILE A 46 -9.33 13.01 -7.63
N GLN A 47 -10.65 12.82 -7.70
CA GLN A 47 -11.58 13.39 -6.74
C GLN A 47 -11.69 12.50 -5.49
N GLY A 48 -12.13 13.10 -4.39
CA GLY A 48 -12.54 12.37 -3.20
C GLY A 48 -13.86 11.62 -3.42
N GLY A 49 -14.13 10.64 -2.56
CA GLY A 49 -15.34 9.82 -2.55
C GLY A 49 -15.19 8.45 -3.24
N ASP A 50 -14.04 8.14 -3.83
CA ASP A 50 -13.82 6.88 -4.55
C ASP A 50 -12.58 6.14 -4.07
N GLY A 51 -12.80 4.92 -3.57
CA GLY A 51 -11.76 4.00 -3.16
C GLY A 51 -11.03 4.40 -1.88
N TYR A 52 -9.79 3.94 -1.80
CA TYR A 52 -8.91 4.03 -0.65
C TYR A 52 -7.53 4.53 -1.07
N ILE A 53 -6.85 5.19 -0.15
CA ILE A 53 -5.44 5.57 -0.30
C ILE A 53 -4.60 4.62 0.55
N VAL A 54 -3.68 3.91 -0.11
CA VAL A 54 -2.71 3.03 0.54
C VAL A 54 -1.37 3.74 0.62
N THR A 55 -0.81 3.84 1.82
CA THR A 55 0.51 4.47 2.05
C THR A 55 1.43 3.54 2.82
N ILE A 56 2.66 3.38 2.34
CA ILE A 56 3.72 2.64 3.04
C ILE A 56 4.73 3.63 3.60
N TYR A 57 4.93 3.59 4.91
CA TYR A 57 5.94 4.40 5.59
C TYR A 57 7.10 3.54 6.07
N ASN A 58 8.30 4.11 6.00
CA ASN A 58 9.49 3.55 6.66
C ASN A 58 9.63 4.16 8.07
N LEU A 59 9.72 3.31 9.08
CA LEU A 59 9.90 3.71 10.47
C LEU A 59 11.37 3.87 10.89
N ASP A 60 12.31 3.38 10.10
CA ASP A 60 13.73 3.48 10.34
C ASP A 60 14.23 4.87 9.87
N GLY A 61 14.35 5.83 10.80
CA GLY A 61 14.73 7.22 10.53
C GLY A 61 14.00 8.23 11.43
N MET A 62 14.31 9.53 11.34
CA MET A 62 13.74 10.54 12.25
C MET A 62 12.27 10.88 11.94
N HIS A 63 11.40 10.79 12.95
CA HIS A 63 9.96 11.02 12.81
C HIS A 63 9.30 11.60 14.08
N PRO A 64 8.57 12.73 13.98
CA PRO A 64 7.56 13.07 14.98
C PRO A 64 6.10 12.73 14.57
N VAL A 65 5.65 12.98 13.32
CA VAL A 65 4.27 12.63 12.84
C VAL A 65 4.17 12.40 11.28
N TRP A 66 5.16 11.79 10.62
CA TRP A 66 5.11 11.28 9.21
C TRP A 66 5.48 12.29 8.11
N GLN A 67 6.67 12.90 8.20
CA GLN A 67 7.26 13.73 7.14
C GLN A 67 8.08 12.89 6.14
N ASN A 68 9.42 12.99 6.14
CA ASN A 68 10.35 12.48 5.11
C ASN A 68 10.52 10.94 5.06
N ASN A 69 9.60 10.20 5.67
CA ASN A 69 9.66 8.75 5.84
C ASN A 69 8.69 7.99 4.92
N VAL A 70 7.97 8.70 4.05
CA VAL A 70 7.16 8.10 2.97
C VAL A 70 8.11 7.47 1.96
N GLN A 71 8.23 6.14 1.99
CA GLN A 71 9.13 5.42 1.07
C GLN A 71 8.58 5.31 -0.35
N MET A 72 7.25 5.39 -0.49
CA MET A 72 6.57 5.41 -1.78
C MET A 72 5.43 6.42 -1.74
N SER A 73 5.21 7.14 -2.84
CA SER A 73 4.03 8.00 -2.93
C SER A 73 2.75 7.18 -2.65
N PRO A 74 1.76 7.75 -1.95
CA PRO A 74 0.49 7.08 -1.71
C PRO A 74 -0.11 6.52 -3.01
N LYS A 75 -0.88 5.44 -2.93
CA LYS A 75 -1.45 4.77 -4.10
C LYS A 75 -2.97 4.70 -3.96
N PRO A 76 -3.73 5.36 -4.85
CA PRO A 76 -5.18 5.19 -4.93
C PRO A 76 -5.53 3.76 -5.36
N MET A 77 -6.47 3.12 -4.67
CA MET A 77 -6.90 1.75 -4.95
C MET A 77 -8.40 1.57 -4.69
N ARG A 78 -9.01 0.57 -5.35
CA ARG A 78 -10.40 0.13 -5.11
C ARG A 78 -10.42 -1.32 -4.66
N ILE A 79 -11.43 -1.70 -3.87
CA ILE A 79 -11.66 -3.11 -3.54
C ILE A 79 -12.11 -3.84 -4.81
N VAL A 80 -11.41 -4.92 -5.16
CA VAL A 80 -11.74 -5.79 -6.30
C VAL A 80 -12.25 -7.16 -5.86
N SER A 81 -11.98 -7.55 -4.61
CA SER A 81 -12.51 -8.78 -4.01
C SER A 81 -12.53 -8.66 -2.49
N GLN A 82 -13.55 -9.22 -1.85
CA GLN A 82 -13.69 -9.22 -0.40
C GLN A 82 -14.33 -10.54 0.07
N SER A 83 -13.76 -11.09 1.14
CA SER A 83 -14.22 -12.27 1.85
C SER A 83 -13.99 -12.07 3.35
N VAL A 84 -14.33 -13.06 4.17
CA VAL A 84 -14.18 -13.00 5.63
C VAL A 84 -12.70 -12.96 6.05
N ASP A 85 -11.84 -13.67 5.31
CA ASP A 85 -10.42 -13.85 5.63
C ASP A 85 -9.49 -12.93 4.83
N LYS A 86 -10.02 -12.21 3.83
CA LYS A 86 -9.20 -11.47 2.88
C LYS A 86 -9.94 -10.35 2.17
N ILE A 87 -9.26 -9.22 2.00
CA ILE A 87 -9.68 -8.12 1.14
C ILE A 87 -8.56 -7.82 0.14
N VAL A 88 -8.92 -7.67 -1.14
CA VAL A 88 -7.97 -7.37 -2.22
C VAL A 88 -8.32 -6.01 -2.80
N LEU A 89 -7.33 -5.12 -2.77
CA LEU A 89 -7.37 -3.81 -3.41
C LEU A 89 -6.48 -3.82 -4.65
N ARG A 90 -6.91 -3.09 -5.68
CA ARG A 90 -6.14 -2.86 -6.91
C ARG A 90 -6.13 -1.38 -7.21
N GLY A 91 -4.97 -0.85 -7.61
CA GLY A 91 -4.90 0.48 -8.20
C GLY A 91 -5.62 0.52 -9.55
N TYR A 92 -5.81 1.72 -10.07
CA TYR A 92 -6.48 1.95 -11.35
C TYR A 92 -5.76 3.05 -12.13
N PRO A 93 -5.94 3.14 -13.46
CA PRO A 93 -5.29 4.17 -14.26
C PRO A 93 -5.75 5.56 -13.79
N VAL A 94 -4.79 6.44 -13.55
CA VAL A 94 -5.00 7.82 -13.09
C VAL A 94 -3.95 8.72 -13.73
N GLN A 95 -4.06 10.04 -13.59
CA GLN A 95 -2.95 10.93 -13.89
C GLN A 95 -2.19 11.27 -12.62
N ALA A 96 -0.86 11.31 -12.72
CA ALA A 96 0.03 11.72 -11.64
C ALA A 96 0.72 13.05 -11.98
N MET A 97 0.98 13.87 -10.96
CA MET A 97 1.68 15.14 -11.12
C MET A 97 3.18 14.88 -11.32
N SER A 98 3.75 15.45 -12.39
CA SER A 98 5.19 15.48 -12.64
C SER A 98 5.69 16.93 -12.72
N PRO A 99 7.02 17.19 -12.73
CA PRO A 99 7.56 18.52 -12.98
C PRO A 99 7.12 19.15 -14.33
N PHE A 100 6.66 18.32 -15.27
CA PHE A 100 6.22 18.74 -16.61
C PHE A 100 4.68 18.80 -16.74
N GLY A 101 3.95 18.61 -15.64
CA GLY A 101 2.48 18.57 -15.60
C GLY A 101 1.91 17.17 -15.36
N TRP A 102 0.61 17.02 -15.59
CA TRP A 102 -0.10 15.75 -15.42
C TRP A 102 0.29 14.74 -16.50
N ILE A 103 0.69 13.54 -16.06
CA ILE A 103 1.03 12.42 -16.94
C ILE A 103 0.21 11.20 -16.59
N ASP A 104 -0.09 10.35 -17.57
CA ASP A 104 -0.78 9.09 -17.32
C ASP A 104 0.08 8.16 -16.45
N PHE A 105 -0.55 7.57 -15.44
CA PHE A 105 0.06 6.65 -14.51
C PHE A 105 -0.79 5.39 -14.42
N ASN A 106 -0.18 4.26 -14.77
CA ASN A 106 -0.84 2.96 -14.66
C ASN A 106 -0.87 2.50 -13.19
N GLY A 107 -1.86 2.96 -12.43
CA GLY A 107 -2.02 2.53 -11.04
C GLY A 107 -2.35 1.04 -10.92
N GLU A 108 -2.82 0.38 -11.99
CA GLU A 108 -3.09 -1.06 -11.98
C GLU A 108 -1.82 -1.87 -11.74
N ASP A 109 -0.62 -1.33 -11.89
CA ASP A 109 0.60 -2.07 -11.56
C ASP A 109 0.75 -2.30 -10.04
N TYR A 110 -0.09 -1.67 -9.21
CA TYR A 110 -0.07 -1.78 -7.77
C TYR A 110 -1.33 -2.45 -7.21
N GLY A 111 -1.18 -3.25 -6.17
CA GLY A 111 -2.29 -3.85 -5.43
C GLY A 111 -1.94 -4.10 -3.97
N LEU A 112 -2.95 -4.28 -3.12
CA LEU A 112 -2.77 -4.63 -1.72
C LEU A 112 -3.71 -5.78 -1.36
N THR A 113 -3.16 -6.87 -0.83
CA THR A 113 -3.95 -7.90 -0.16
C THR A 113 -3.86 -7.71 1.35
N ILE A 114 -5.02 -7.66 2.00
CA ILE A 114 -5.16 -7.59 3.46
C ILE A 114 -5.68 -8.96 3.91
N CYS A 115 -4.86 -9.69 4.66
CA CYS A 115 -5.23 -10.96 5.29
C CYS A 115 -5.83 -10.68 6.67
N ILE A 116 -6.97 -11.28 6.94
CA ILE A 116 -7.74 -11.11 8.17
C ILE A 116 -7.76 -12.46 8.88
N GLN A 117 -7.43 -12.45 10.17
CA GLN A 117 -7.54 -13.62 11.04
C GLN A 117 -8.22 -13.18 12.34
N ASP A 118 -9.23 -13.95 12.78
CA ASP A 118 -10.00 -13.67 13.99
C ASP A 118 -10.59 -12.24 14.04
N GLY A 119 -10.93 -11.70 12.87
CA GLY A 119 -11.49 -10.35 12.71
C GLY A 119 -10.46 -9.21 12.77
N GLU A 120 -9.17 -9.52 12.93
CA GLU A 120 -8.08 -8.55 12.91
C GLU A 120 -7.22 -8.67 11.65
N VAL A 121 -6.55 -7.58 11.28
CA VAL A 121 -5.52 -7.63 10.23
C VAL A 121 -4.32 -8.41 10.74
N ASP A 122 -4.01 -9.51 10.07
CA ASP A 122 -2.89 -10.41 10.39
C ASP A 122 -1.65 -10.08 9.56
N LYS A 123 -1.84 -9.87 8.25
CA LYS A 123 -0.78 -9.61 7.28
C LYS A 123 -1.28 -8.67 6.19
N CYS A 124 -0.37 -7.85 5.66
CA CYS A 124 -0.59 -7.09 4.43
C CYS A 124 0.45 -7.51 3.37
N VAL A 125 0.02 -7.64 2.12
CA VAL A 125 0.92 -7.92 0.99
C VAL A 125 0.76 -6.83 -0.06
N LEU A 126 1.82 -6.05 -0.28
CA LEU A 126 1.89 -5.09 -1.38
C LEU A 126 2.38 -5.80 -2.64
N HIS A 127 1.62 -5.65 -3.71
CA HIS A 127 1.90 -6.25 -5.01
C HIS A 127 2.38 -5.18 -6.00
N LEU A 128 3.50 -5.44 -6.66
CA LEU A 128 4.00 -4.69 -7.81
C LEU A 128 3.93 -5.63 -9.02
N HIS A 129 2.78 -5.61 -9.68
CA HIS A 129 2.39 -6.60 -10.68
C HIS A 129 3.22 -6.54 -11.95
N ASP A 130 3.64 -5.35 -12.38
CA ASP A 130 4.55 -5.12 -13.51
C ASP A 130 5.88 -5.86 -13.35
N ARG A 131 6.37 -5.93 -12.10
CA ARG A 131 7.66 -6.53 -11.74
C ARG A 131 7.55 -7.94 -11.18
N LYS A 132 6.33 -8.42 -10.94
CA LYS A 132 6.05 -9.68 -10.23
C LYS A 132 6.75 -9.72 -8.86
N ILE A 133 6.70 -8.59 -8.15
CA ILE A 133 7.23 -8.46 -6.79
C ILE A 133 6.07 -8.45 -5.80
N ASP A 134 6.21 -9.23 -4.73
CA ASP A 134 5.35 -9.15 -3.56
C ASP A 134 6.19 -8.76 -2.33
N LEU A 135 5.69 -7.82 -1.55
CA LEU A 135 6.26 -7.41 -0.27
C LEU A 135 5.27 -7.76 0.84
N GLU A 136 5.60 -8.76 1.64
CA GLU A 136 4.78 -9.21 2.76
C GLU A 136 5.19 -8.49 4.05
N TYR A 137 4.22 -7.82 4.67
CA TYR A 137 4.32 -7.16 5.96
C TYR A 137 3.62 -8.01 7.02
N LEU A 138 4.38 -8.51 7.98
CA LEU A 138 3.93 -9.41 9.05
C LEU A 138 3.80 -8.64 10.38
N LYS A 139 2.93 -9.11 11.29
CA LYS A 139 2.81 -8.55 12.65
C LYS A 139 4.12 -8.64 13.42
#